data_AF-A0A069PJQ8-F1
#
_entry.id   AF-A0A069PJQ8-F1
#
_cell.length_a   1.000
_cell.length_b   1.000
_cell.length_c   1.000
_cell.angle_alpha   90.00
_cell.angle_beta   90.00
_cell.angle_gamma   90.00
#
_symmetry.space_group_name_H-M   'P 1'
#
loop_
_entity.id
_entity.type
_entity.pdbx_description
1 polymer ?
#
loop_
_entity_poly.entity_id
_entity_poly.type
_entity_poly.pdbx_seq_one_letter_code
_entity_poly.pdbx_strand_id
1 'polypeptide(L)'
;MTTAKGISMATKRTNAYVDRNIAWLAPLIGAIVFALAKPIFEALSGPGALPTWFPGAALAAALLCMLAAGFGLTRVDTVSSSVSLRVAKYGLVAVAIVLVAKAILS
;
A
#
# COMPACT_ATOMS: atom_id res chain seq x y z
N MET A 1 -22.19 35.78 -1.91
CA MET A 1 -22.18 35.05 -0.62
C MET A 1 -22.12 33.51 -0.79
N THR A 2 -21.69 33.00 -1.94
CA THR A 2 -21.77 31.57 -2.33
C THR A 2 -20.43 30.83 -2.28
N THR A 3 -19.30 31.54 -2.25
CA THR A 3 -17.94 30.96 -2.33
C THR A 3 -17.45 30.33 -1.02
N ALA A 4 -17.59 31.02 0.12
CA ALA A 4 -17.09 30.51 1.41
C ALA A 4 -17.82 29.24 1.89
N LYS A 5 -19.15 29.16 1.68
CA LYS A 5 -19.96 27.98 2.04
C LYS A 5 -19.67 26.79 1.13
N GLY A 6 -19.38 27.03 -0.16
CA GLY A 6 -18.97 26.00 -1.12
C GLY A 6 -17.62 25.37 -0.76
N ILE A 7 -16.63 26.19 -0.41
CA ILE A 7 -15.29 25.73 0.00
C ILE A 7 -15.39 24.94 1.32
N SER A 8 -16.12 25.45 2.31
CA SER A 8 -16.33 24.76 3.58
C SER A 8 -16.98 23.38 3.42
N MET A 9 -18.00 23.27 2.54
CA MET A 9 -18.65 21.99 2.27
C MET A 9 -17.74 21.02 1.49
N ALA A 10 -16.92 21.50 0.57
CA ALA A 10 -15.95 20.66 -0.14
C ALA A 10 -14.90 20.08 0.83
N THR A 11 -14.32 20.91 1.69
CA THR A 11 -13.33 20.46 2.69
C THR A 11 -13.91 19.41 3.66
N LYS A 12 -15.16 19.60 4.12
CA LYS A 12 -15.84 18.60 4.96
C LYS A 12 -16.02 17.25 4.26
N ARG A 13 -16.36 17.24 2.97
CA ARG A 13 -16.49 15.99 2.20
C ARG A 13 -15.14 15.30 2.00
N THR A 14 -14.08 16.06 1.74
CA THR A 14 -12.72 15.52 1.57
C THR A 14 -12.24 14.88 2.87
N ASN A 15 -12.40 15.55 4.01
CA ASN A 15 -11.98 14.99 5.30
C ASN A 15 -12.75 13.71 5.63
N ALA A 16 -14.08 13.71 5.45
CA ALA A 16 -14.89 12.51 5.66
C ALA A 16 -14.53 11.36 4.71
N TYR A 17 -13.99 11.64 3.52
CA TYR A 17 -13.47 10.61 2.63
C TYR A 17 -12.13 10.06 3.12
N VAL A 18 -11.20 10.92 3.51
CA VAL A 18 -9.89 10.51 4.05
C VAL A 18 -10.09 9.70 5.33
N ASP A 19 -10.90 10.17 6.27
CA ASP A 19 -11.15 9.49 7.54
C ASP A 19 -11.73 8.09 7.36
N ARG A 20 -12.56 7.88 6.33
CA ARG A 20 -13.10 6.55 6.00
C ARG A 20 -12.07 5.61 5.37
N ASN A 21 -11.11 6.15 4.61
CA ASN A 21 -10.13 5.35 3.88
C ASN A 21 -8.78 5.24 4.61
N ILE A 22 -8.52 6.06 5.63
CA ILE A 22 -7.24 6.10 6.35
C ILE A 22 -6.88 4.74 6.97
N ALA A 23 -7.90 3.98 7.38
CA ALA A 23 -7.76 2.65 7.97
C ALA A 23 -7.06 1.63 7.05
N TRP A 24 -7.16 1.79 5.72
CA TRP A 24 -6.43 0.95 4.76
C TRP A 24 -5.31 1.71 4.05
N LEU A 25 -5.42 3.03 3.88
CA LEU A 25 -4.39 3.86 3.26
C LEU A 25 -3.13 3.96 4.11
N ALA A 26 -3.25 4.22 5.41
CA ALA A 26 -2.09 4.34 6.30
C ALA A 26 -1.22 3.07 6.32
N PRO A 27 -1.78 1.86 6.54
CA PRO A 27 -0.99 0.64 6.44
C PRO A 27 -0.47 0.36 5.02
N LEU A 28 -1.20 0.74 3.96
CA LEU A 28 -0.69 0.60 2.58
C LEU A 28 0.54 1.47 2.33
N ILE A 29 0.53 2.72 2.79
CA ILE A 29 1.69 3.62 2.72
C ILE A 29 2.86 3.02 3.50
N GLY A 30 2.60 2.50 4.70
CA GLY A 30 3.61 1.78 5.48
C GLY A 30 4.23 0.61 4.70
N ALA A 31 3.41 -0.19 4.03
CA ALA A 31 3.89 -1.31 3.22
C ALA A 31 4.83 -0.85 2.10
N ILE A 32 4.48 0.23 1.40
CA ILE A 32 5.31 0.82 0.33
C ILE A 32 6.64 1.34 0.91
N VAL A 33 6.59 2.07 2.03
CA VAL A 33 7.78 2.62 2.67
C VAL A 33 8.73 1.50 3.09
N PHE A 34 8.23 0.44 3.73
CA PHE A 34 9.06 -0.69 4.14
C PHE A 34 9.57 -1.51 2.95
N ALA A 35 8.77 -1.68 1.88
CA ALA A 35 9.22 -2.35 0.67
C ALA A 35 10.35 -1.59 -0.05
N LEU A 36 10.30 -0.25 -0.02
CA LEU A 36 11.32 0.62 -0.58
C LEU A 36 12.45 0.96 0.39
N ALA A 37 12.36 0.56 1.66
CA ALA A 37 13.32 0.93 2.68
C ALA A 37 14.74 0.49 2.27
N LYS A 38 14.93 -0.76 1.85
CA LYS A 38 16.25 -1.26 1.44
C LYS A 38 16.90 -0.40 0.33
N PRO A 39 16.30 -0.22 -0.86
CA PRO A 39 16.94 0.56 -1.91
C PRO A 39 17.13 2.03 -1.51
N ILE A 40 16.22 2.62 -0.73
CA ILE A 40 16.37 3.99 -0.23
C ILE A 40 17.58 4.10 0.72
N PHE A 41 17.69 3.21 1.70
CA PHE A 41 18.79 3.22 2.64
C PHE A 41 20.13 2.87 2.00
N GLU A 42 20.17 1.92 1.06
CA GLU A 42 21.40 1.62 0.30
C GLU A 42 21.84 2.79 -0.57
N ALA A 43 20.90 3.54 -1.17
CA ALA A 43 21.20 4.75 -1.93
C ALA A 43 21.77 5.88 -1.05
N LEU A 44 21.32 5.99 0.20
CA LEU A 44 21.74 7.04 1.13
C LEU A 44 23.01 6.70 1.90
N SER A 45 23.21 5.43 2.27
CA SER A 45 24.27 4.98 3.18
C SER A 45 25.42 4.25 2.47
N GLY A 46 25.25 3.91 1.18
CA GLY A 46 26.21 3.13 0.41
C GLY A 46 25.93 1.62 0.44
N PRO A 47 26.42 0.88 -0.58
CA PRO A 47 26.17 -0.55 -0.70
C PRO A 47 26.78 -1.32 0.47
N GLY A 48 25.98 -2.16 1.12
CA GLY A 48 26.41 -2.99 2.26
C GLY A 48 26.42 -2.29 3.61
N ALA A 49 25.95 -1.03 3.70
CA ALA A 49 25.86 -0.31 4.98
C ALA A 49 24.76 -0.85 5.92
N LEU A 50 23.81 -1.62 5.38
CA LEU A 50 22.69 -2.15 6.17
C LEU A 50 23.06 -3.45 6.88
N PRO A 51 22.60 -3.63 8.14
CA PRO A 51 22.73 -4.90 8.84
C PRO A 51 22.08 -6.05 8.05
N THR A 52 22.66 -7.25 8.15
CA THR A 52 22.20 -8.44 7.42
C THR A 52 20.75 -8.84 7.69
N TRP A 53 20.21 -8.49 8.87
CA TRP A 53 18.81 -8.75 9.24
C TRP A 53 17.83 -7.71 8.67
N PHE A 54 18.31 -6.52 8.27
CA PHE A 54 17.46 -5.41 7.86
C PHE A 54 16.58 -5.72 6.65
N PRO A 55 17.10 -6.35 5.56
CA PRO A 55 16.27 -6.71 4.41
C PRO A 55 15.10 -7.63 4.79
N GLY A 56 15.35 -8.62 5.67
CA GLY A 56 14.32 -9.55 6.13
C GLY A 56 13.28 -8.87 7.02
N ALA A 57 13.72 -8.01 7.95
CA ALA A 57 12.82 -7.26 8.83
C ALA A 57 11.96 -6.25 8.07
N ALA A 58 12.54 -5.52 7.11
CA ALA A 58 11.82 -4.58 6.26
C ALA A 58 10.77 -5.30 5.39
N LEU A 59 11.12 -6.46 4.83
CA LEU A 59 10.16 -7.27 4.07
C LEU A 59 9.02 -7.78 4.96
N ALA A 60 9.32 -8.28 6.16
CA ALA A 60 8.31 -8.76 7.10
C ALA A 60 7.36 -7.63 7.53
N ALA A 61 7.90 -6.45 7.84
CA ALA A 61 7.11 -5.26 8.16
C ALA A 61 6.22 -4.83 6.98
N ALA A 62 6.77 -4.84 5.75
CA ALA A 62 6.01 -4.53 4.54
C ALA A 62 4.82 -5.49 4.35
N LEU A 63 5.04 -6.79 4.58
CA LEU A 63 3.98 -7.81 4.48
C LEU A 63 2.89 -7.62 5.54
N LEU A 64 3.27 -7.37 6.80
CA LEU A 64 2.29 -7.11 7.87
C LEU A 64 1.45 -5.86 7.59
N CYS A 65 2.10 -4.79 7.13
CA CYS A 65 1.42 -3.58 6.68
C CYS A 65 0.48 -3.85 5.49
N MET A 66 0.90 -4.67 4.53
CA MET A 66 0.07 -5.04 3.38
C MET A 66 -1.16 -5.86 3.80
N LEU A 67 -1.01 -6.78 4.76
CA LEU A 67 -2.13 -7.55 5.32
C LEU A 67 -3.10 -6.65 6.08
N ALA A 68 -2.60 -5.74 6.91
CA ALA A 68 -3.42 -4.75 7.60
C ALA A 68 -4.18 -3.84 6.62
N ALA A 69 -3.52 -3.43 5.52
CA ALA A 69 -4.15 -2.66 4.46
C ALA A 69 -5.26 -3.43 3.76
N GLY A 70 -5.00 -4.68 3.36
CA GLY A 70 -6.00 -5.54 2.73
C GLY A 70 -7.23 -5.76 3.63
N PHE A 71 -7.01 -5.98 4.92
CA PHE A 71 -8.10 -6.12 5.89
C PHE A 71 -8.92 -4.84 6.04
N GLY A 72 -8.27 -3.68 6.16
CA GLY A 72 -8.96 -2.39 6.16
C GLY A 72 -9.76 -2.15 4.87
N LEU A 73 -9.21 -2.57 3.72
CA LEU A 73 -9.84 -2.42 2.41
C LEU A 73 -11.17 -3.19 2.30
N THR A 74 -11.26 -4.38 2.91
CA THR A 74 -12.49 -5.19 2.92
C THR A 74 -13.61 -4.64 3.80
N ARG A 75 -13.30 -3.69 4.68
CA ARG A 75 -14.25 -3.13 5.67
C ARG A 75 -14.81 -1.77 5.28
N VAL A 76 -14.37 -1.22 4.14
CA VAL A 76 -14.75 0.11 3.68
C VAL A 76 -15.50 -0.05 2.36
N ASP A 77 -16.73 0.44 2.29
CA ASP A 77 -17.52 0.48 1.05
C ASP A 77 -17.34 1.82 0.33
N THR A 78 -16.25 1.93 -0.44
CA THR A 78 -16.02 3.08 -1.34
C THR A 78 -15.64 2.61 -2.74
N VAL A 79 -15.89 3.44 -3.76
CA VAL A 79 -15.45 3.13 -5.13
C VAL A 79 -13.95 2.84 -5.17
N SER A 80 -13.14 3.61 -4.43
CA SER A 80 -11.69 3.39 -4.33
C SER A 80 -11.34 2.02 -3.75
N SER A 81 -11.98 1.59 -2.66
CA SER A 81 -11.76 0.24 -2.10
C SER A 81 -12.11 -0.88 -3.11
N SER A 82 -13.22 -0.73 -3.85
CA SER A 82 -13.68 -1.72 -4.82
C SER A 82 -12.72 -1.85 -6.02
N VAL A 83 -12.18 -0.73 -6.50
CA VAL A 83 -11.17 -0.70 -7.58
C VAL A 83 -9.87 -1.33 -7.08
N SER A 84 -9.41 -0.94 -5.88
CA SER A 84 -8.20 -1.51 -5.28
C SER A 84 -8.30 -3.03 -5.07
N LEU A 85 -9.47 -3.54 -4.64
CA LEU A 85 -9.71 -4.99 -4.52
C LEU A 85 -9.64 -5.70 -5.87
N ARG A 86 -10.19 -5.10 -6.94
CA ARG A 86 -10.09 -5.66 -8.29
C ARG A 86 -8.66 -5.69 -8.79
N VAL A 87 -7.91 -4.60 -8.61
CA VAL A 87 -6.49 -4.52 -9.00
C VAL A 87 -5.68 -5.56 -8.24
N ALA A 88 -5.88 -5.70 -6.92
CA ALA A 88 -5.21 -6.71 -6.11
C ALA A 88 -5.51 -8.14 -6.62
N LYS A 89 -6.77 -8.43 -6.97
CA LYS A 89 -7.17 -9.72 -7.56
C LYS A 89 -6.42 -10.02 -8.86
N TYR A 90 -6.40 -9.08 -9.80
CA TYR A 90 -5.70 -9.29 -11.08
C TYR A 90 -4.18 -9.35 -10.90
N GLY A 91 -3.61 -8.57 -9.99
CA GLY A 91 -2.20 -8.66 -9.61
C GLY A 91 -1.82 -10.04 -9.08
N LEU A 92 -2.65 -10.63 -8.20
CA LEU A 92 -2.43 -11.98 -7.69
C LEU A 92 -2.40 -13.02 -8.81
N VAL A 93 -3.33 -12.92 -9.77
CA VAL A 93 -3.37 -13.81 -10.94
C VAL A 93 -2.11 -13.67 -11.79
N ALA A 94 -1.66 -12.43 -12.06
CA ALA A 94 -0.44 -12.18 -12.81
C ALA A 94 0.80 -12.77 -12.13
N VAL A 95 0.93 -12.59 -10.81
CA VAL A 95 2.02 -13.19 -10.03
C VAL A 95 1.97 -14.72 -10.09
N ALA A 96 0.79 -15.32 -9.95
CA ALA A 96 0.63 -16.77 -10.05
C ALA A 96 1.08 -17.29 -11.43
N ILE A 97 0.70 -16.61 -12.52
CA ILE A 97 1.13 -16.96 -13.88
C ILE A 97 2.66 -16.91 -13.99
N VAL A 98 3.29 -15.84 -13.50
CA VAL A 98 4.76 -15.70 -13.53
C VAL A 98 5.46 -16.82 -12.74
N LEU A 99 4.94 -17.17 -11.57
CA LEU A 99 5.49 -18.25 -10.75
C LEU A 99 5.35 -19.62 -11.43
N VAL A 100 4.19 -19.91 -12.02
CA VAL A 100 3.96 -21.15 -12.78
C VAL A 100 4.87 -21.21 -14.01
N ALA A 101 4.98 -20.13 -14.77
CA ALA A 101 5.87 -20.05 -15.92
C ALA A 101 7.35 -20.27 -15.50
N LYS A 102 7.78 -19.65 -14.39
CA LYS A 102 9.13 -19.85 -13.85
C LYS A 102 9.36 -21.30 -13.41
N ALA A 103 8.37 -21.96 -12.79
CA ALA A 103 8.48 -23.35 -12.36
C ALA A 103 8.54 -24.34 -13.53
N ILE A 104 7.93 -24.01 -14.68
CA ILE A 104 7.95 -24.85 -15.90
C ILE A 104 9.25 -24.63 -16.70
N LEU A 105 9.81 -23.43 -16.66
CA LEU A 105 11.01 -23.05 -17.40
C LEU A 105 12.32 -23.30 -16.63
N SER A 106 12.24 -23.74 -15.38
CA SER A 106 13.38 -24.06 -14.52
C SER A 106 13.57 -25.57 -14.40
#